data_AF-A0A7X3ZXD6-F1
#
_entry.id   AF-A0A7X3ZXD6-F1
#
_cell.length_a   1.000
_cell.length_b   1.000
_cell.length_c   1.000
_cell.angle_alpha   90.00
_cell.angle_beta   90.00
_cell.angle_gamma   90.00
#
_symmetry.space_group_name_H-M   'P 1'
#
loop_
_entity.id
_entity.type
_entity.pdbx_description
1 polymer ?
#
loop_
_entity_poly.entity_id
_entity_poly.type
_entity_poly.pdbx_seq_one_letter_code
_entity_poly.pdbx_strand_id
1 'polypeptide(L)'
;MRGFSAELFPVLFPVPSATTGLAEMIGEIDVDALCREYCQLRKAAPKRSACSKRHFVGHDGRPEAKKPGCASERHLAIALWRLRTRWPRAGTGWMRLLDYEFPLKASNSDRGIGKVDLLGVTDRSRLVIIELKVCRKDGSRGDAPLVALMEGLRYAAVVQANLRAIAAEARERCAIDVSEEPPIVQIMAPEDWWRGWCGMVGSTRRAAGAWEPKFLDLSAKLKDRLGVLIECVSLEGISLADVTWDDDGPRFAAAPPMRRVCLTAPRRLPRAAAP
;
A
#
# COMPACT_ATOMS: atom_id res chain seq x y z
N MET A 1 -6.31 12.62 -39.71
CA MET A 1 -5.90 12.02 -38.42
C MET A 1 -5.99 13.11 -37.36
N ARG A 2 -7.02 13.07 -36.50
CA ARG A 2 -7.15 14.02 -35.38
C ARG A 2 -6.27 13.54 -34.24
N GLY A 3 -5.42 14.43 -33.73
CA GLY A 3 -4.46 14.14 -32.67
C GLY A 3 -5.14 13.64 -31.41
N PHE A 4 -4.63 12.55 -30.86
CA PHE A 4 -4.89 12.17 -29.47
C PHE A 4 -4.29 13.28 -28.59
N SER A 5 -5.16 14.11 -28.00
CA SER A 5 -4.78 14.94 -26.87
C SER A 5 -4.36 14.00 -25.76
N ALA A 6 -3.14 14.16 -25.24
CA ALA A 6 -2.69 13.47 -24.04
C ALA A 6 -3.49 14.03 -22.85
N GLU A 7 -4.70 13.51 -22.64
CA GLU A 7 -5.46 13.76 -21.43
C GLU A 7 -4.57 13.34 -20.25
N LEU A 8 -4.25 14.33 -19.41
CA LEU A 8 -3.56 14.11 -18.14
C LEU A 8 -4.26 12.94 -17.44
N PHE A 9 -3.47 11.94 -17.06
CA PHE A 9 -3.95 10.87 -16.19
C PHE A 9 -4.73 11.52 -15.06
N PRO A 10 -6.02 11.24 -14.91
CA PRO A 10 -6.86 12.06 -14.08
C PRO A 10 -6.28 12.03 -12.66
N VAL A 11 -6.19 13.21 -12.03
CA VAL A 11 -5.84 13.36 -10.61
C VAL A 11 -7.02 12.79 -9.81
N LEU A 12 -7.24 11.49 -9.96
CA LEU A 12 -8.19 10.72 -9.21
C LEU A 12 -7.56 10.48 -7.85
N PHE A 13 -8.40 10.50 -6.83
CA PHE A 13 -7.99 10.42 -5.43
C PHE A 13 -7.17 11.62 -4.89
N PRO A 14 -7.57 12.89 -5.08
CA PRO A 14 -6.95 13.99 -4.36
C PRO A 14 -7.36 13.90 -2.89
N VAL A 15 -6.43 13.49 -2.03
CA VAL A 15 -6.63 13.55 -0.58
C VAL A 15 -5.56 14.48 -0.02
N PRO A 16 -5.94 15.58 0.65
CA PRO A 16 -4.99 16.40 1.38
C PRO A 16 -4.21 15.54 2.37
N SER A 17 -2.91 15.77 2.52
CA SER A 17 -2.09 15.12 3.56
C SER A 17 -2.42 15.63 4.98
N ALA A 18 -3.67 16.06 5.21
CA ALA A 18 -4.09 16.77 6.39
C ALA A 18 -4.36 15.81 7.55
N THR A 19 -3.80 16.15 8.72
CA THR A 19 -4.16 15.51 9.98
C THR A 19 -5.50 16.04 10.51
N THR A 20 -5.82 17.31 10.24
CA THR A 20 -7.08 17.95 10.63
C THR A 20 -8.20 17.54 9.68
N GLY A 21 -9.38 17.26 10.23
CA GLY A 21 -10.56 16.87 9.45
C GLY A 21 -10.51 15.46 8.88
N LEU A 22 -9.56 14.60 9.28
CA LEU A 22 -9.39 13.27 8.68
C LEU A 22 -10.67 12.43 8.71
N ALA A 23 -11.38 12.41 9.83
CA ALA A 23 -12.64 11.72 9.94
C ALA A 23 -13.72 12.32 9.02
N GLU A 24 -13.80 13.64 8.90
CA GLU A 24 -14.75 14.31 8.00
C GLU A 24 -14.42 13.97 6.54
N MET A 25 -13.16 14.14 6.13
CA MET A 25 -12.68 13.79 4.80
C MET A 25 -13.02 12.34 4.42
N ILE A 26 -12.80 11.35 5.31
CA ILE A 26 -13.18 9.96 5.02
C ILE A 26 -14.70 9.81 4.91
N GLY A 27 -15.45 10.51 5.77
CA GLY A 27 -16.91 10.43 5.83
C GLY A 27 -17.61 11.07 4.62
N GLU A 28 -16.97 12.02 3.96
CA GLU A 28 -17.50 12.73 2.79
C GLU A 28 -17.17 12.04 1.45
N ILE A 29 -16.37 10.97 1.48
CA ILE A 29 -16.05 10.21 0.26
C ILE A 29 -17.34 9.60 -0.32
N ASP A 30 -17.73 10.09 -1.50
CA ASP A 30 -18.71 9.43 -2.35
C ASP A 30 -18.12 8.11 -2.88
N VAL A 31 -18.55 7.01 -2.27
CA VAL A 31 -18.10 5.65 -2.60
C VAL A 31 -18.45 5.28 -4.04
N ASP A 32 -19.58 5.72 -4.57
CA ASP A 32 -19.97 5.38 -5.93
C ASP A 32 -19.12 6.18 -6.94
N ALA A 33 -18.81 7.44 -6.64
CA ALA A 33 -17.82 8.21 -7.41
C ALA A 33 -16.45 7.53 -7.39
N LEU A 34 -15.97 7.15 -6.20
CA LEU A 34 -14.70 6.45 -6.03
C LEU A 34 -14.64 5.13 -6.82
N CYS A 35 -15.73 4.36 -6.84
CA CYS A 35 -15.83 3.12 -7.62
C CYS A 35 -15.83 3.40 -9.13
N ARG A 36 -16.48 4.48 -9.58
CA ARG A 36 -16.44 4.92 -10.99
C ARG A 36 -15.01 5.31 -11.39
N GLU A 37 -14.32 6.06 -10.54
CA GLU A 37 -12.91 6.44 -10.73
C GLU A 37 -12.00 5.22 -10.84
N TYR A 38 -12.12 4.26 -9.91
CA TYR A 38 -11.39 2.99 -9.96
C TYR A 38 -11.63 2.25 -11.29
N CYS A 39 -12.89 2.18 -11.73
CA CYS A 39 -13.24 1.53 -12.99
C CYS A 39 -12.69 2.25 -14.22
N GLN A 40 -12.74 3.58 -14.25
CA GLN A 40 -12.16 4.40 -15.31
C GLN A 40 -10.64 4.19 -15.37
N LEU A 41 -9.98 4.22 -14.22
CA LEU A 41 -8.56 3.96 -14.08
C LEU A 41 -8.16 2.58 -14.61
N ARG A 42 -8.92 1.54 -14.26
CA ARG A 42 -8.71 0.19 -14.77
C ARG A 42 -8.82 0.11 -16.30
N LYS A 43 -9.74 0.88 -16.91
CA LYS A 43 -9.89 0.95 -18.37
C LYS A 43 -8.72 1.69 -19.03
N ALA A 44 -8.28 2.80 -18.43
CA ALA A 44 -7.20 3.65 -18.94
C ALA A 44 -5.79 3.19 -18.54
N ALA A 45 -5.67 2.12 -17.76
CA ALA A 45 -4.40 1.63 -17.22
C ALA A 45 -3.37 1.36 -18.33
N PRO A 46 -2.11 1.80 -18.17
CA PRO A 46 -1.05 1.51 -19.13
C PRO A 46 -0.90 0.01 -19.33
N LYS A 47 -0.68 -0.39 -20.58
CA LYS A 47 -0.49 -1.79 -20.98
C LYS A 47 0.97 -2.02 -21.29
N ARG A 48 1.77 -2.40 -20.28
CA ARG A 48 3.21 -2.63 -20.45
C ARG A 48 3.49 -3.70 -21.52
N SER A 49 2.72 -4.79 -21.53
CA SER A 49 2.88 -5.88 -22.50
C SER A 49 2.63 -5.43 -23.95
N ALA A 50 1.70 -4.49 -24.18
CA ALA A 50 1.46 -3.92 -25.51
C ALA A 50 2.65 -3.06 -26.01
N CYS A 51 3.50 -2.60 -25.09
CA CYS A 51 4.74 -1.89 -25.39
C CYS A 51 5.99 -2.78 -25.23
N SER A 52 5.83 -4.11 -25.27
CA SER A 52 6.92 -5.09 -25.10
C SER A 52 7.71 -4.94 -23.80
N LYS A 53 7.10 -4.36 -22.75
CA LYS A 53 7.69 -4.22 -21.42
C LYS A 53 7.10 -5.27 -20.48
N ARG A 54 7.97 -5.90 -19.71
CA ARG A 54 7.62 -6.80 -18.60
C ARG A 54 7.31 -6.02 -17.33
N HIS A 55 6.47 -6.54 -16.46
CA HIS A 55 6.30 -5.97 -15.12
C HIS A 55 7.39 -6.48 -14.18
N PHE A 56 7.74 -7.77 -14.24
CA PHE A 56 8.88 -8.31 -13.49
C PHE A 56 10.18 -7.93 -14.19
N VAL A 57 10.89 -6.94 -13.66
CA VAL A 57 12.10 -6.36 -14.28
C VAL A 57 13.41 -6.97 -13.80
N GLY A 58 13.36 -7.92 -12.86
CA GLY A 58 14.55 -8.66 -12.41
C GLY A 58 15.40 -7.86 -11.43
N HIS A 59 14.78 -7.36 -10.37
CA HIS A 59 15.50 -6.70 -9.29
C HIS A 59 16.47 -7.67 -8.58
N ASP A 60 17.63 -7.16 -8.16
CA ASP A 60 18.71 -7.89 -7.46
C ASP A 60 18.78 -7.55 -5.96
N GLY A 61 17.90 -6.68 -5.48
CA GLY A 61 17.90 -6.19 -4.11
C GLY A 61 18.91 -5.10 -3.82
N ARG A 62 19.53 -4.48 -4.84
CA ARG A 62 20.47 -3.37 -4.68
C ARG A 62 19.76 -2.03 -4.95
N PRO A 63 19.89 -1.03 -4.07
CA PRO A 63 19.41 0.32 -4.37
C PRO A 63 20.34 1.00 -5.38
N GLU A 64 19.80 1.83 -6.26
CA GLU A 64 20.56 2.59 -7.28
C GLU A 64 21.58 3.57 -6.67
N ALA A 65 21.37 3.99 -5.41
CA ALA A 65 22.29 4.83 -4.67
C ALA A 65 22.55 4.26 -3.27
N LYS A 66 23.82 4.00 -2.94
CA LYS A 66 24.24 3.71 -1.57
C LYS A 66 24.14 4.99 -0.75
N LYS A 67 23.09 5.14 0.06
CA LYS A 67 23.03 6.16 1.14
C LYS A 67 22.86 5.46 2.49
N PRO A 68 23.95 4.85 3.02
CA PRO A 68 23.96 4.32 4.39
C PRO A 68 23.45 5.39 5.37
N GLY A 69 22.55 5.01 6.29
CA GLY A 69 21.99 5.92 7.30
C GLY A 69 20.73 6.70 6.88
N CYS A 70 20.22 6.52 5.66
CA CYS A 70 18.97 7.13 5.20
C CYS A 70 17.92 6.06 4.89
N ALA A 71 17.49 5.30 5.89
CA ALA A 71 16.42 4.32 5.74
C ALA A 71 15.13 5.01 5.22
N SER A 72 14.48 4.39 4.22
CA SER A 72 13.31 4.91 3.51
C SER A 72 12.34 3.76 3.24
N GLU A 73 11.12 4.04 2.75
CA GLU A 73 10.16 3.02 2.29
C GLU A 73 10.81 2.06 1.29
N ARG A 74 11.63 2.58 0.36
CA ARG A 74 12.39 1.77 -0.61
C ARG A 74 13.36 0.81 0.09
N HIS A 75 14.12 1.28 1.08
CA HIS A 75 15.05 0.41 1.81
C HIS A 75 14.32 -0.66 2.64
N LEU A 76 13.18 -0.30 3.23
CA LEU A 76 12.30 -1.25 3.92
C LEU A 76 11.76 -2.31 2.96
N ALA A 77 11.28 -1.91 1.77
CA ALA A 77 10.81 -2.82 0.74
C ALA A 77 11.87 -3.85 0.34
N ILE A 78 13.09 -3.38 0.06
CA ILE A 78 14.22 -4.24 -0.29
C ILE A 78 14.53 -5.23 0.84
N ALA A 79 14.64 -4.74 2.08
CA ALA A 79 14.95 -5.56 3.24
C ALA A 79 13.89 -6.66 3.48
N LEU A 80 12.61 -6.32 3.34
CA LEU A 80 11.49 -7.26 3.48
C LEU A 80 11.49 -8.31 2.37
N TRP A 81 11.63 -7.89 1.11
CA TRP A 81 11.65 -8.78 -0.04
C TRP A 81 12.80 -9.78 0.01
N ARG A 82 13.97 -9.35 0.51
CA ARG A 82 15.16 -10.20 0.67
C ARG A 82 15.01 -11.33 1.67
N LEU A 83 14.07 -11.24 2.62
CA LEU A 83 13.86 -12.32 3.59
C LEU A 83 13.34 -13.61 2.94
N ARG A 84 12.76 -13.55 1.73
CA ARG A 84 12.26 -14.70 0.95
C ARG A 84 11.36 -15.66 1.74
N THR A 85 10.70 -15.16 2.78
CA THR A 85 9.88 -15.96 3.68
C THR A 85 8.39 -15.89 3.32
N ARG A 86 7.61 -16.79 3.93
CA ARG A 86 6.16 -16.71 3.97
C ARG A 86 5.75 -15.92 5.20
N TRP A 87 4.77 -15.05 5.03
CA TRP A 87 4.24 -14.16 6.05
C TRP A 87 2.81 -14.58 6.39
N PRO A 88 2.45 -14.67 7.67
CA PRO A 88 1.06 -14.95 8.07
C PRO A 88 0.16 -13.79 7.65
N ARG A 89 -0.92 -14.02 6.89
CA ARG A 89 -1.79 -12.91 6.48
C ARG A 89 -2.54 -12.29 7.66
N ALA A 90 -2.90 -11.01 7.51
CA ALA A 90 -3.82 -10.35 8.44
C ALA A 90 -5.23 -10.97 8.43
N GLY A 91 -5.63 -11.55 7.30
CA GLY A 91 -6.77 -12.45 7.17
C GLY A 91 -6.41 -13.89 7.52
N THR A 92 -6.77 -14.83 6.65
CA THR A 92 -6.42 -16.25 6.80
C THR A 92 -5.32 -16.64 5.81
N GLY A 93 -4.52 -17.64 6.18
CA GLY A 93 -3.46 -18.19 5.32
C GLY A 93 -2.15 -17.44 5.39
N TRP A 94 -1.36 -17.56 4.32
CA TRP A 94 -0.05 -16.90 4.20
C TRP A 94 0.07 -16.11 2.90
N MET A 95 1.05 -15.22 2.84
CA MET A 95 1.48 -14.53 1.64
C MET A 95 3.00 -14.61 1.47
N ARG A 96 3.49 -14.46 0.25
CA ARG A 96 4.93 -14.27 -0.01
C ARG A 96 5.15 -13.10 -0.95
N LEU A 97 6.28 -12.43 -0.80
CA LEU A 97 6.68 -11.32 -1.65
C LEU A 97 7.24 -11.85 -2.98
N LEU A 98 6.82 -11.26 -4.09
CA LEU A 98 7.25 -11.59 -5.44
C LEU A 98 8.29 -10.60 -5.93
N ASP A 99 7.98 -9.31 -5.77
CA ASP A 99 8.82 -8.22 -6.26
C ASP A 99 8.69 -6.99 -5.36
N TYR A 100 9.62 -6.06 -5.51
CA TYR A 100 9.57 -4.73 -4.90
C TYR A 100 9.69 -3.67 -5.99
N GLU A 101 9.27 -2.43 -5.73
CA GLU A 101 9.27 -1.36 -6.74
C GLU A 101 8.65 -1.81 -8.09
N PHE A 102 7.55 -2.57 -8.02
CA PHE A 102 6.95 -3.21 -9.18
C PHE A 102 6.38 -2.17 -10.15
N PRO A 103 6.91 -2.06 -11.38
CA PRO A 103 6.64 -0.93 -12.26
C PRO A 103 5.27 -1.04 -12.94
N LEU A 104 4.52 0.06 -12.93
CA LEU A 104 3.18 0.12 -13.52
C LEU A 104 3.10 0.94 -14.82
N LYS A 105 3.96 1.95 -14.99
CA LYS A 105 4.01 2.78 -16.21
C LYS A 105 4.38 1.96 -17.44
N ALA A 106 3.80 2.20 -18.61
CA ALA A 106 4.31 1.69 -19.88
C ALA A 106 5.28 2.68 -20.56
N SER A 107 5.19 3.98 -20.24
CA SER A 107 5.95 5.05 -20.85
C SER A 107 6.16 6.24 -19.88
N ASN A 108 6.98 7.22 -20.29
CA ASN A 108 7.18 8.44 -19.50
C ASN A 108 5.96 9.39 -19.56
N SER A 109 5.06 9.22 -20.52
CA SER A 109 3.82 10.00 -20.60
C SER A 109 2.76 9.54 -19.60
N ASP A 110 2.93 8.35 -18.99
CA ASP A 110 2.06 7.83 -17.92
C ASP A 110 2.35 8.54 -16.58
N ARG A 111 2.19 9.87 -16.58
CA ARG A 111 2.40 10.72 -15.41
C ARG A 111 1.38 10.35 -14.31
N GLY A 112 1.78 10.47 -13.04
CA GLY A 112 0.91 10.16 -11.90
C GLY A 112 0.78 8.67 -11.54
N ILE A 113 1.32 7.76 -12.35
CA ILE A 113 1.37 6.32 -12.03
C ILE A 113 2.70 5.99 -11.38
N GLY A 114 2.68 5.44 -10.17
CA GLY A 114 3.88 5.06 -9.44
C GLY A 114 4.41 3.67 -9.78
N LYS A 115 5.11 3.12 -8.80
CA LYS A 115 5.45 1.70 -8.68
C LYS A 115 4.73 1.17 -7.44
N VAL A 116 4.42 -0.11 -7.41
CA VAL A 116 3.99 -0.74 -6.15
C VAL A 116 5.22 -0.98 -5.30
N ASP A 117 5.22 -0.56 -4.04
CA ASP A 117 6.38 -0.75 -3.17
C ASP A 117 6.74 -2.23 -3.02
N LEU A 118 5.73 -3.06 -2.77
CA LEU A 118 5.87 -4.50 -2.65
C LEU A 118 4.68 -5.22 -3.33
N LEU A 119 5.00 -6.18 -4.19
CA LEU A 119 4.01 -7.10 -4.77
C LEU A 119 4.11 -8.43 -4.05
N GLY A 120 2.98 -8.91 -3.51
CA GLY A 120 2.85 -10.23 -2.91
C GLY A 120 1.83 -11.11 -3.61
N VAL A 121 1.81 -12.39 -3.23
CA VAL A 121 0.75 -13.34 -3.57
C VAL A 121 0.35 -14.14 -2.34
N THR A 122 -0.93 -14.44 -2.21
CA THR A 122 -1.46 -15.29 -1.16
C THR A 122 -1.30 -16.77 -1.51
N ASP A 123 -1.50 -17.62 -0.51
CA ASP A 123 -1.66 -19.07 -0.64
C ASP A 123 -2.84 -19.52 -1.52
N ARG A 124 -3.74 -18.58 -1.86
CA ARG A 124 -4.86 -18.75 -2.79
C ARG A 124 -4.62 -18.05 -4.13
N SER A 125 -3.36 -17.80 -4.49
CA SER A 125 -2.98 -17.19 -5.77
C SER A 125 -3.48 -15.76 -5.99
N ARG A 126 -4.05 -15.10 -4.98
CA ARG A 126 -4.53 -13.72 -5.12
C ARG A 126 -3.38 -12.75 -4.94
N LEU A 127 -3.25 -11.75 -5.82
CA LEU A 127 -2.22 -10.72 -5.67
C LEU A 127 -2.50 -9.82 -4.46
N VAL A 128 -1.41 -9.37 -3.83
CA VAL A 128 -1.41 -8.39 -2.74
C VAL A 128 -0.56 -7.20 -3.18
N ILE A 129 -1.18 -6.03 -3.28
CA ILE A 129 -0.52 -4.74 -3.49
C ILE A 129 -0.22 -4.17 -2.13
N ILE A 130 1.05 -4.04 -1.80
CA ILE A 130 1.48 -3.55 -0.50
C ILE A 130 2.01 -2.13 -0.68
N GLU A 131 1.31 -1.18 -0.07
CA GLU A 131 1.75 0.20 0.08
C GLU A 131 2.48 0.32 1.42
N LEU A 132 3.76 0.68 1.37
CA LEU A 132 4.56 0.85 2.57
C LEU A 132 4.46 2.29 3.06
N LYS A 133 4.34 2.45 4.38
CA LYS A 133 4.48 3.76 5.02
C LYS A 133 5.48 3.72 6.15
N VAL A 134 6.16 4.84 6.35
CA VAL A 134 7.14 5.03 7.42
C VAL A 134 7.01 6.43 8.02
N CYS A 135 7.47 6.60 9.26
CA CYS A 135 7.63 7.94 9.82
C CYS A 135 8.63 8.76 8.98
N ARG A 136 8.40 10.07 8.89
CA ARG A 136 9.36 11.00 8.29
C ARG A 136 10.61 11.09 9.18
N LYS A 137 11.72 11.54 8.59
CA LYS A 137 13.02 11.63 9.27
C LYS A 137 13.02 12.54 10.49
N ASP A 138 12.14 13.53 10.52
CA ASP A 138 11.92 14.45 11.64
C ASP A 138 11.05 13.82 12.75
N GLY A 139 10.68 12.55 12.62
CA GLY A 139 9.79 11.83 13.54
C GLY A 139 8.31 12.13 13.31
N SER A 140 7.94 12.92 12.28
CA SER A 140 6.53 13.14 11.96
C SER A 140 5.90 11.87 11.40
N ARG A 141 4.58 11.72 11.61
CA ARG A 141 3.81 10.50 11.27
C ARG A 141 3.75 10.15 9.77
N GLY A 142 4.37 10.91 8.88
CA GLY A 142 4.20 10.72 7.43
C GLY A 142 2.79 11.03 6.95
N ASP A 143 2.42 10.38 5.84
CA ASP A 143 1.12 10.57 5.20
C ASP A 143 0.00 9.85 5.98
N ALA A 144 -1.24 10.30 5.79
CA ALA A 144 -2.38 9.71 6.48
C ALA A 144 -2.74 8.31 5.92
N PRO A 145 -3.35 7.41 6.73
CA PRO A 145 -3.84 6.12 6.26
C PRO A 145 -4.77 6.22 5.04
N LEU A 146 -5.56 7.30 4.94
CA LEU A 146 -6.40 7.53 3.77
C LEU A 146 -5.58 7.76 2.49
N VAL A 147 -4.45 8.47 2.56
CA VAL A 147 -3.55 8.69 1.41
C VAL A 147 -2.97 7.36 0.94
N ALA A 148 -2.48 6.53 1.86
CA ALA A 148 -1.97 5.20 1.55
C ALA A 148 -3.04 4.29 0.91
N LEU A 149 -4.28 4.36 1.40
CA LEU A 149 -5.41 3.63 0.79
C LEU A 149 -5.63 4.09 -0.67
N MET A 150 -5.63 5.39 -0.92
CA MET A 150 -5.86 5.94 -2.25
C MET A 150 -4.76 5.56 -3.25
N GLU A 151 -3.50 5.56 -2.81
CA GLU A 151 -2.37 5.09 -3.62
C GLU A 151 -2.49 3.59 -3.92
N GLY A 152 -2.77 2.79 -2.90
CA GLY A 152 -3.01 1.36 -3.04
C GLY A 152 -4.18 1.04 -4.00
N LEU A 153 -5.28 1.80 -3.95
CA LEU A 153 -6.41 1.63 -4.89
C LEU A 153 -6.00 1.97 -6.33
N ARG A 154 -5.22 3.05 -6.53
CA ARG A 154 -4.71 3.42 -7.84
C ARG A 154 -3.87 2.28 -8.44
N TYR A 155 -2.99 1.70 -7.62
CA TYR A 155 -2.15 0.57 -8.03
C TYR A 155 -2.96 -0.70 -8.29
N ALA A 156 -3.93 -1.02 -7.42
CA ALA A 156 -4.80 -2.17 -7.60
C ALA A 156 -5.61 -2.10 -8.90
N ALA A 157 -6.11 -0.92 -9.28
CA ALA A 157 -6.81 -0.74 -10.55
C ALA A 157 -5.90 -1.05 -11.75
N VAL A 158 -4.67 -0.53 -11.76
CA VAL A 158 -3.71 -0.76 -12.84
C VAL A 158 -3.25 -2.21 -12.89
N VAL A 159 -2.99 -2.84 -11.74
CA VAL A 159 -2.63 -4.26 -11.67
C VAL A 159 -3.77 -5.14 -12.13
N GLN A 160 -5.00 -4.89 -11.68
CA GLN A 160 -6.17 -5.65 -12.10
C GLN A 160 -6.40 -5.54 -13.62
N ALA A 161 -6.17 -4.37 -14.20
CA ALA A 161 -6.27 -4.17 -15.64
C ALA A 161 -5.26 -4.99 -16.45
N ASN A 162 -4.13 -5.35 -15.83
CA ASN A 162 -3.02 -6.08 -16.44
C ASN A 162 -2.86 -7.50 -15.89
N LEU A 163 -3.85 -8.00 -15.15
CA LEU A 163 -3.74 -9.21 -14.33
C LEU A 163 -3.31 -10.44 -15.15
N ARG A 164 -3.83 -10.61 -16.37
CA ARG A 164 -3.45 -11.72 -17.25
C ARG A 164 -1.99 -11.68 -17.69
N ALA A 165 -1.49 -10.49 -18.03
CA ALA A 165 -0.08 -10.33 -18.40
C ALA A 165 0.83 -10.58 -17.19
N ILE A 166 0.46 -10.02 -16.02
CA ILE A 166 1.18 -10.23 -14.77
C ILE A 166 1.16 -11.71 -14.36
N ALA A 167 0.03 -12.40 -14.50
CA ALA A 167 -0.10 -13.82 -14.20
C ALA A 167 0.79 -14.69 -15.11
N ALA A 168 0.86 -14.39 -16.41
CA ALA A 168 1.74 -15.08 -17.33
C ALA A 168 3.22 -14.91 -16.94
N GLU A 169 3.63 -13.67 -16.64
CA GLU A 169 5.00 -13.40 -16.18
C GLU A 169 5.31 -14.04 -14.82
N ALA A 170 4.36 -14.05 -13.88
CA ALA A 170 4.51 -14.68 -12.57
C ALA A 170 4.66 -16.20 -12.68
N ARG A 171 3.93 -16.85 -13.60
CA ARG A 171 4.10 -18.27 -13.90
C ARG A 171 5.47 -18.55 -14.49
N GLU A 172 5.89 -17.76 -15.47
CA GLU A 172 7.20 -17.91 -16.14
C GLU A 172 8.37 -17.69 -15.17
N ARG A 173 8.33 -16.66 -14.33
CA ARG A 173 9.48 -16.22 -13.53
C ARG A 173 9.49 -16.74 -12.10
N CYS A 174 8.32 -16.98 -11.53
CA CYS A 174 8.19 -17.32 -10.11
C CYS A 174 7.58 -18.71 -9.87
N ALA A 175 7.17 -19.41 -10.94
CA ALA A 175 6.39 -20.65 -10.88
C ALA A 175 5.13 -20.48 -9.99
N ILE A 176 4.40 -19.38 -10.22
CA ILE A 176 3.21 -19.00 -9.44
C ILE A 176 2.01 -18.85 -10.35
N ASP A 177 0.94 -19.54 -10.01
CA ASP A 177 -0.38 -19.24 -10.53
C ASP A 177 -0.97 -18.03 -9.80
N VAL A 178 -1.58 -17.15 -10.57
CA VAL A 178 -2.29 -15.96 -10.08
C VAL A 178 -3.76 -16.07 -10.44
N SER A 179 -4.65 -15.87 -9.45
CA SER A 179 -6.09 -15.91 -9.65
C SER A 179 -6.59 -14.65 -10.35
N GLU A 180 -7.79 -14.72 -10.96
CA GLU A 180 -8.43 -13.56 -11.60
C GLU A 180 -9.14 -12.64 -10.58
N GLU A 181 -9.04 -12.90 -9.27
CA GLU A 181 -9.64 -12.06 -8.24
C GLU A 181 -9.04 -10.64 -8.22
N PRO A 182 -9.82 -9.60 -7.88
CA PRO A 182 -9.28 -8.26 -7.65
C PRO A 182 -8.14 -8.30 -6.61
N PRO A 183 -7.05 -7.54 -6.76
CA PRO A 183 -5.97 -7.55 -5.78
C PRO A 183 -6.44 -7.18 -4.37
N ILE A 184 -5.72 -7.65 -3.36
CA ILE A 184 -5.80 -7.11 -1.99
C ILE A 184 -4.95 -5.85 -1.95
N VAL A 185 -5.44 -4.79 -1.31
CA VAL A 185 -4.62 -3.62 -0.97
C VAL A 185 -4.24 -3.74 0.50
N GLN A 186 -2.95 -3.82 0.78
CA GLN A 186 -2.42 -3.89 2.13
C GLN A 186 -1.60 -2.64 2.43
N ILE A 187 -2.00 -1.91 3.46
CA ILE A 187 -1.22 -0.81 4.02
C ILE A 187 -0.33 -1.44 5.09
N MET A 188 0.97 -1.45 4.85
CA MET A 188 1.96 -2.03 5.75
C MET A 188 2.89 -0.94 6.25
N ALA A 189 3.13 -0.90 7.56
CA ALA A 189 4.03 0.07 8.15
C ALA A 189 4.67 -0.48 9.43
N PRO A 190 5.84 0.02 9.85
CA PRO A 190 6.35 -0.23 11.20
C PRO A 190 5.40 0.28 12.28
N GLU A 191 5.51 -0.27 13.49
CA GLU A 191 4.59 -0.01 14.59
C GLU A 191 4.51 1.48 14.99
N ASP A 192 5.61 2.21 14.89
CA ASP A 192 5.70 3.62 15.25
C ASP A 192 4.80 4.51 14.37
N TRP A 193 4.71 4.21 13.08
CA TRP A 193 3.80 4.91 12.16
C TRP A 193 2.35 4.70 12.57
N TRP A 194 1.94 3.45 12.83
CA TRP A 194 0.59 3.13 13.29
C TRP A 194 0.30 3.76 14.65
N ARG A 195 1.25 3.72 15.58
CA ARG A 195 1.14 4.37 16.90
C ARG A 195 0.93 5.88 16.76
N GLY A 196 1.58 6.51 15.79
CA GLY A 196 1.37 7.92 15.46
C GLY A 196 -0.09 8.25 15.13
N TRP A 197 -0.76 7.39 14.37
CA TRP A 197 -2.13 7.60 13.90
C TRP A 197 -3.21 7.08 14.86
N CYS A 198 -3.05 5.87 15.38
CA CYS A 198 -4.00 5.24 16.32
C CYS A 198 -3.84 5.77 17.74
N GLY A 199 -2.64 6.19 18.13
CA GLY A 199 -2.30 6.71 19.46
C GLY A 199 -2.49 8.23 19.60
N MET A 200 -3.19 8.90 18.68
CA MET A 200 -3.43 10.33 18.78
C MET A 200 -4.18 10.69 20.07
N VAL A 201 -3.70 11.72 20.77
CA VAL A 201 -4.30 12.25 22.01
C VAL A 201 -4.53 13.76 21.92
N GLY A 202 -5.29 14.31 22.87
CA GLY A 202 -5.43 15.76 23.05
C GLY A 202 -5.99 16.52 21.84
N SER A 203 -5.40 17.69 21.53
CA SER A 203 -5.84 18.55 20.43
C SER A 203 -5.68 17.89 19.07
N THR A 204 -4.63 17.11 18.84
CA THR A 204 -4.42 16.38 17.58
C THR A 204 -5.53 15.35 17.35
N ARG A 205 -5.92 14.58 18.39
CA ARG A 205 -7.04 13.64 18.26
C ARG A 205 -8.36 14.35 17.95
N ARG A 206 -8.61 15.49 18.59
CA ARG A 206 -9.81 16.30 18.29
C ARG A 206 -9.79 16.82 16.86
N ALA A 207 -8.64 17.28 16.37
CA ALA A 207 -8.48 17.77 15.00
C ALA A 207 -8.69 16.64 13.97
N ALA A 208 -8.16 15.44 14.20
CA ALA A 208 -8.33 14.32 13.28
C ALA A 208 -9.74 13.71 13.33
N GLY A 209 -10.40 13.76 14.48
CA GLY A 209 -11.68 13.09 14.72
C GLY A 209 -11.54 11.57 14.84
N ALA A 210 -12.69 10.89 14.99
CA ALA A 210 -12.77 9.43 15.04
C ALA A 210 -12.74 8.84 13.62
N TRP A 211 -11.55 8.81 13.03
CA TRP A 211 -11.35 8.40 11.64
C TRP A 211 -11.40 6.88 11.44
N GLU A 212 -11.06 6.10 12.46
CA GLU A 212 -10.93 4.63 12.35
C GLU A 212 -12.24 3.94 11.94
N PRO A 213 -13.40 4.23 12.57
CA PRO A 213 -14.66 3.58 12.17
C PRO A 213 -15.08 3.95 10.75
N LYS A 214 -14.82 5.19 10.32
CA LYS A 214 -15.13 5.65 8.96
C LYS A 214 -14.22 4.99 7.92
N PHE A 215 -12.95 4.81 8.26
CA PHE A 215 -12.00 4.08 7.41
C PHE A 215 -12.41 2.62 7.23
N LEU A 216 -12.87 1.97 8.31
CA LEU A 216 -13.39 0.60 8.26
C LEU A 216 -14.67 0.49 7.43
N ASP A 217 -15.60 1.44 7.59
CA ASP A 217 -16.83 1.51 6.79
C ASP A 217 -16.51 1.69 5.30
N LEU A 218 -15.62 2.62 4.94
CA LEU A 218 -15.15 2.80 3.57
C LEU A 218 -14.51 1.51 3.02
N SER A 219 -13.64 0.86 3.81
CA SER A 219 -12.98 -0.39 3.42
C SER A 219 -13.98 -1.52 3.15
N ALA A 220 -15.02 -1.64 3.98
CA ALA A 220 -16.09 -2.63 3.79
C ALA A 220 -16.88 -2.35 2.51
N LYS A 221 -17.27 -1.09 2.28
CA LYS A 221 -18.00 -0.69 1.06
C LYS A 221 -17.18 -0.95 -0.21
N LEU A 222 -15.87 -0.69 -0.18
CA LEU A 222 -14.97 -0.98 -1.31
C LEU A 222 -14.85 -2.48 -1.58
N LYS A 223 -14.79 -3.31 -0.54
CA LYS A 223 -14.82 -4.76 -0.69
C LYS A 223 -16.13 -5.21 -1.35
N ASP A 224 -17.27 -4.70 -0.89
CA ASP A 224 -18.57 -5.11 -1.41
C ASP A 224 -18.80 -4.66 -2.87
N ARG A 225 -18.32 -3.46 -3.22
CA ARG A 225 -18.53 -2.88 -4.56
C ARG A 225 -17.51 -3.32 -5.60
N LEU A 226 -16.24 -3.48 -5.20
CA LEU A 226 -15.11 -3.74 -6.13
C LEU A 226 -14.46 -5.11 -5.93
N GLY A 227 -14.81 -5.82 -4.86
CA GLY A 227 -14.11 -7.05 -4.45
C GLY A 227 -12.71 -6.82 -3.89
N VAL A 228 -12.29 -5.56 -3.73
CA VAL A 228 -10.96 -5.18 -3.24
C VAL A 228 -10.95 -5.25 -1.71
N LEU A 229 -10.18 -6.19 -1.16
CA LEU A 229 -10.00 -6.30 0.28
C LEU A 229 -8.92 -5.32 0.75
N ILE A 230 -9.20 -4.56 1.80
CA ILE A 230 -8.24 -3.68 2.46
C ILE A 230 -7.72 -4.34 3.73
N GLU A 231 -6.39 -4.42 3.87
CA GLU A 231 -5.71 -4.92 5.06
C GLU A 231 -4.79 -3.84 5.65
N CYS A 232 -4.81 -3.67 6.97
CA CYS A 232 -3.90 -2.77 7.69
C CYS A 232 -2.97 -3.60 8.56
N VAL A 233 -1.67 -3.44 8.36
CA VAL A 233 -0.65 -4.34 8.88
C VAL A 233 0.49 -3.58 9.53
N SER A 234 0.84 -3.98 10.75
CA SER A 234 1.98 -3.49 11.51
C SER A 234 3.13 -4.49 11.44
N LEU A 235 4.34 -3.99 11.21
CA LEU A 235 5.60 -4.71 11.43
C LEU A 235 6.06 -4.41 12.86
N GLU A 236 5.94 -5.40 13.74
CA GLU A 236 6.19 -5.21 15.18
C GLU A 236 7.67 -5.27 15.53
N GLY A 237 8.05 -4.53 16.56
CA GLY A 237 9.40 -4.60 17.14
C GLY A 237 10.52 -4.16 16.20
N ILE A 238 10.17 -3.50 15.08
CA ILE A 238 11.13 -2.91 14.17
C ILE A 238 10.82 -1.44 13.91
N SER A 239 11.87 -0.71 13.62
CA SER A 239 11.91 0.65 13.13
C SER A 239 12.76 0.68 11.86
N LEU A 240 12.73 1.82 11.15
CA LEU A 240 13.64 2.03 10.03
C LEU A 240 15.13 1.97 10.43
N ALA A 241 15.47 2.22 11.70
CA ALA A 241 16.83 2.13 12.19
C ALA A 241 17.36 0.68 12.26
N ASP A 242 16.46 -0.30 12.30
CA ASP A 242 16.80 -1.73 12.35
C ASP A 242 17.15 -2.30 10.96
N VAL A 243 16.98 -1.51 9.90
CA VAL A 243 17.42 -1.87 8.55
C VAL A 243 18.94 -1.73 8.45
N THR A 244 19.62 -2.87 8.57
CA THR A 244 21.08 -2.96 8.41
C THR A 244 21.49 -2.96 6.94
N TRP A 245 22.77 -2.69 6.67
CA TRP A 245 23.35 -2.68 5.33
C TRP A 245 24.53 -3.66 5.25
N ASP A 246 24.59 -4.43 4.18
CA ASP A 246 25.78 -5.18 3.76
C ASP A 246 26.19 -4.79 2.32
N ASP A 247 27.17 -5.51 1.77
CA ASP A 247 27.66 -5.28 0.40
C ASP A 247 26.57 -5.44 -0.66
N ASP A 248 25.55 -6.26 -0.36
CA ASP A 248 24.43 -6.52 -1.24
C ASP A 248 23.28 -5.54 -1.02
N GLY A 249 23.15 -4.88 0.13
CA GLY A 249 22.17 -3.81 0.35
C GLY A 249 21.40 -3.90 1.67
N PRO A 250 20.23 -3.21 1.77
CA PRO A 250 19.38 -3.22 2.96
C PRO A 250 18.91 -4.62 3.34
N ARG A 251 18.98 -4.98 4.62
CA ARG A 251 18.49 -6.28 5.14
C ARG A 251 18.03 -6.21 6.59
N PHE A 252 17.13 -7.12 6.94
CA PHE A 252 16.86 -7.48 8.33
C PHE A 252 17.62 -8.75 8.70
N ALA A 253 18.01 -8.85 9.98
CA ALA A 253 18.62 -10.07 10.53
C ALA A 253 17.60 -11.22 10.65
N ALA A 254 16.34 -10.89 10.91
CA ALA A 254 15.23 -11.84 11.01
C ALA A 254 13.95 -11.20 10.47
N ALA A 255 12.96 -12.02 10.12
CA ALA A 255 11.68 -11.50 9.68
C ALA A 255 10.93 -10.83 10.85
N PRO A 256 10.57 -9.54 10.76
CA PRO A 256 9.73 -8.91 11.77
C PRO A 256 8.39 -9.65 11.94
N PRO A 257 7.84 -9.76 13.15
CA PRO A 257 6.47 -10.22 13.31
C PRO A 257 5.51 -9.28 12.59
N MET A 258 4.52 -9.86 11.91
CA MET A 258 3.50 -9.12 11.19
C MET A 258 2.16 -9.28 11.90
N ARG A 259 1.50 -8.17 12.24
CA ARG A 259 0.18 -8.19 12.90
C ARG A 259 -0.84 -7.31 12.21
N ARG A 260 -2.09 -7.76 12.27
CA ARG A 260 -3.22 -6.93 11.89
C ARG A 260 -3.35 -5.75 12.86
N VAL A 261 -3.48 -4.55 12.31
CA VAL A 261 -3.73 -3.35 13.10
C VAL A 261 -5.17 -3.38 13.62
N CYS A 262 -5.32 -3.18 14.93
CA CYS A 262 -6.62 -3.06 15.56
C CYS A 262 -7.15 -1.63 15.44
N LEU A 263 -7.87 -1.34 14.36
CA LEU A 263 -8.58 -0.07 14.16
C LEU A 263 -9.90 -0.07 14.93
N THR A 264 -9.85 -0.18 16.26
CA THR A 264 -11.06 -0.03 17.09
C THR A 264 -11.17 1.41 17.58
N ALA A 265 -12.40 1.91 17.71
CA ALA A 265 -12.61 3.19 18.38
C ALA A 265 -12.05 3.11 19.81
N PRO A 266 -11.33 4.14 20.30
CA PRO A 266 -10.85 4.14 21.66
C PRO A 266 -12.04 3.93 22.60
N ARG A 267 -11.96 2.93 23.48
CA ARG A 267 -12.89 2.80 24.60
C ARG A 267 -12.87 4.12 25.35
N ARG A 268 -14.03 4.80 25.46
CA ARG A 268 -14.18 5.86 26.45
C ARG A 268 -13.85 5.21 27.80
N LEU A 269 -12.71 5.57 28.38
CA LEU A 269 -12.50 5.30 29.79
C LEU A 269 -13.68 5.95 30.52
N PRO A 270 -14.41 5.23 31.39
CA PRO A 270 -15.46 5.84 32.18
C PRO A 270 -14.84 7.04 32.89
N ARG A 271 -15.48 8.20 32.74
CA ARG A 271 -15.13 9.39 33.53
C ARG A 271 -15.16 8.94 34.98
N ALA A 272 -14.02 9.01 35.66
CA ALA A 272 -14.02 8.88 37.11
C ALA A 272 -15.06 9.88 37.63
N ALA A 273 -16.08 9.37 38.33
CA ALA A 273 -17.00 10.23 39.04
C ALA A 273 -16.15 11.11 39.95
N ALA A 274 -16.22 12.43 39.75
CA ALA A 274 -15.62 13.37 40.67
C ALA A 274 -16.31 13.19 42.05
N PRO A 275 -15.56 13.19 43.16
CA PRO A 275 -16.12 13.06 44.50
C PRO A 275 -17.07 14.21 44.85
#